data_AF-A0A351XAR6-F1
#
_entry.id   AF-A0A351XAR6-F1
#
_cell.length_a   1.000
_cell.length_b   1.000
_cell.length_c   1.000
_cell.angle_alpha   90.00
_cell.angle_beta   90.00
_cell.angle_gamma   90.00
#
_symmetry.space_group_name_H-M   'P 1'
#
loop_
_entity.id
_entity.type
_entity.pdbx_description
1 polymer ?
#
loop_
_entity_poly.entity_id
_entity_poly.type
_entity_poly.pdbx_seq_one_letter_code
_entity_poly.pdbx_strand_id
1 'polypeptide(L)'
;MKKRYGITDEYDYRNKSVYQTFLSADAVSDEVLLSYHYRCHPKIIEFNNKKYYNNKLNVRSAANEKQPLEFIECHNSNSAVKNTSDSEAKEIIHYVKTHPEKTIAVITPFVNQRNRIQEELNQNGITNVDCGTVHAF
;
A
#
# COMPACT_ATOMS: atom_id res chain seq x y z
N MET A 1 11.11 -28.13 -19.97
CA MET A 1 10.84 -27.27 -21.14
C MET A 1 11.93 -26.21 -21.32
N LYS A 2 12.16 -25.26 -20.39
CA LYS A 2 13.23 -24.23 -20.52
C LYS A 2 14.63 -24.79 -20.80
N LYS A 3 15.09 -25.75 -19.98
CA LYS A 3 16.38 -26.46 -20.19
C LYS A 3 16.48 -27.19 -21.55
N ARG A 4 15.35 -27.63 -22.11
CA ARG A 4 15.31 -28.36 -23.39
C ARG A 4 15.54 -27.43 -24.59
N TYR A 5 15.16 -26.16 -24.46
CA TYR A 5 15.27 -25.16 -25.53
C TYR A 5 16.34 -24.09 -25.25
N GLY A 6 17.15 -24.25 -24.20
CA GLY A 6 18.23 -23.31 -23.88
C GLY A 6 17.78 -21.89 -23.55
N ILE A 7 16.54 -21.71 -23.07
CA ILE A 7 16.00 -20.38 -22.74
C ILE A 7 16.71 -19.86 -21.49
N THR A 8 17.34 -18.68 -21.59
CA THR A 8 18.02 -17.99 -20.48
C THR A 8 17.00 -17.42 -19.48
N ASP A 9 17.46 -17.18 -18.25
CA ASP A 9 16.60 -16.67 -17.16
C ASP A 9 16.06 -15.25 -17.43
N GLU A 10 16.65 -14.51 -18.37
CA GLU A 10 16.11 -13.24 -18.86
C GLU A 10 14.68 -13.39 -19.38
N TYR A 11 14.36 -14.51 -20.02
CA TYR A 11 13.07 -14.76 -20.69
C TYR A 11 12.12 -15.66 -19.86
N ASP A 12 12.28 -15.70 -18.54
CA ASP A 12 11.40 -16.46 -17.66
C ASP A 12 10.00 -15.83 -17.49
N TYR A 13 9.09 -16.15 -18.41
CA TYR A 13 7.71 -15.66 -18.38
C TYR A 13 6.88 -16.06 -17.14
N ARG A 14 7.32 -17.04 -16.34
CA ARG A 14 6.58 -17.47 -15.14
C ARG A 14 6.85 -16.55 -13.95
N ASN A 15 8.06 -15.99 -13.91
CA ASN A 15 8.55 -15.21 -12.77
C ASN A 15 8.85 -13.74 -13.14
N LYS A 16 8.86 -13.41 -14.44
CA LYS A 16 9.07 -12.06 -14.96
C LYS A 16 7.88 -11.65 -15.82
N SER A 17 7.36 -10.46 -15.54
CA SER A 17 6.50 -9.73 -16.47
C SER A 17 7.26 -9.41 -17.76
N VAL A 18 6.52 -9.12 -18.83
CA VAL A 18 7.11 -8.69 -20.12
C VAL A 18 8.06 -7.52 -19.94
N TYR A 19 7.71 -6.56 -19.09
CA TYR A 19 8.53 -5.41 -18.78
C TYR A 19 9.84 -5.77 -18.05
N GLN A 20 9.78 -6.66 -17.06
CA GLN A 20 11.00 -7.15 -16.37
C GLN A 20 11.91 -7.95 -17.31
N THR A 21 11.34 -8.70 -18.25
CA THR A 21 12.08 -9.38 -19.32
C THR A 21 12.78 -8.36 -20.22
N PHE A 22 12.06 -7.31 -20.65
CA PHE A 22 12.64 -6.21 -21.43
C PHE A 22 13.83 -5.58 -20.72
N LEU A 23 13.67 -5.17 -19.45
CA LEU A 23 14.76 -4.60 -18.65
C LEU A 23 15.95 -5.55 -18.46
N SER A 24 15.71 -6.87 -18.44
CA SER A 24 16.77 -7.87 -18.28
C SER A 24 17.54 -8.14 -19.59
N ALA A 25 16.85 -8.07 -20.74
CA ALA A 25 17.36 -8.54 -22.02
C ALA A 25 17.81 -7.40 -22.96
N ASP A 26 17.26 -6.20 -22.79
CA ASP A 26 17.56 -5.03 -23.62
C ASP A 26 18.37 -4.01 -22.80
N ALA A 27 19.69 -4.06 -22.96
CA ALA A 27 20.62 -3.13 -22.34
C ALA A 27 20.78 -1.80 -23.11
N VAL A 28 20.11 -1.66 -24.26
CA VAL A 28 20.30 -0.53 -25.19
C VAL A 28 19.18 0.49 -25.07
N SER A 29 17.95 0.03 -24.84
CA SER A 29 16.81 0.94 -24.74
C SER A 29 16.77 1.69 -23.40
N ASP A 30 16.50 3.00 -23.47
CA ASP A 30 16.39 3.85 -22.29
C ASP A 30 15.05 3.65 -21.56
N GLU A 31 15.12 3.55 -20.23
CA GLU A 31 13.96 3.63 -19.36
C GLU A 31 13.64 5.10 -19.04
N VAL A 32 12.41 5.53 -19.32
CA VAL A 32 11.95 6.88 -18.97
C VAL A 32 11.18 6.84 -17.65
N LEU A 33 11.78 7.41 -16.60
CA LEU A 33 11.09 7.64 -15.32
C LEU A 33 10.23 8.91 -15.40
N LEU A 34 8.92 8.78 -15.18
CA LEU A 34 8.02 9.92 -14.98
C LEU A 34 8.37 10.63 -13.66
N SER A 35 9.08 11.75 -13.77
CA SER A 35 9.78 12.33 -12.62
C SER A 35 8.94 13.27 -11.75
N TYR A 36 7.61 13.39 -11.93
CA TYR A 36 6.79 14.31 -11.14
C TYR A 36 5.67 13.59 -10.38
N HIS A 37 5.63 13.78 -9.06
CA HIS A 37 4.62 13.21 -8.17
C HIS A 37 3.67 14.28 -7.63
N TYR A 38 2.36 14.10 -7.86
CA TYR A 38 1.34 15.11 -7.54
C TYR A 38 0.37 14.71 -6.44
N ARG A 39 0.42 13.45 -5.97
CA ARG A 39 -0.59 12.88 -5.08
C ARG A 39 -0.28 13.14 -3.61
N CYS A 40 0.59 12.33 -3.02
CA CYS A 40 0.86 12.33 -1.59
C CYS A 40 1.63 13.58 -1.12
N HIS A 41 1.37 14.00 0.12
CA HIS A 41 2.16 14.98 0.85
C HIS A 41 3.66 14.62 0.84
N PRO A 42 4.60 15.59 0.76
CA PRO A 42 6.05 15.35 0.76
C PRO A 42 6.54 14.32 1.78
N LYS A 43 6.17 14.50 3.06
CA LYS A 43 6.49 13.57 4.17
C LYS A 43 6.07 12.11 3.92
N ILE A 44 5.01 11.86 3.13
CA ILE A 44 4.55 10.50 2.81
C ILE A 44 5.36 9.91 1.66
N ILE A 45 5.52 10.65 0.55
CA ILE A 45 6.21 10.14 -0.65
C ILE A 45 7.72 10.02 -0.45
N GLU A 46 8.32 10.80 0.45
CA GLU A 46 9.77 10.86 0.67
C GLU A 46 10.39 9.50 0.98
N PHE A 47 9.73 8.68 1.81
CA PHE A 47 10.21 7.32 2.10
C PHE A 47 10.35 6.48 0.83
N ASN A 48 9.31 6.45 0.00
CA ASN A 48 9.30 5.69 -1.24
C ASN A 48 10.26 6.29 -2.28
N ASN A 49 10.34 7.62 -2.37
CA ASN A 49 11.26 8.31 -3.27
C ASN A 49 12.72 7.89 -3.00
N LYS A 50 13.12 7.84 -1.72
CA LYS A 50 14.43 7.37 -1.31
C LYS A 50 14.63 5.88 -1.57
N LYS A 51 13.65 5.05 -1.21
CA LYS A 51 13.78 3.59 -1.24
C LYS A 51 13.73 2.99 -2.65
N TYR A 52 12.88 3.52 -3.52
CA TYR A 52 12.55 2.90 -4.81
C TYR A 52 12.92 3.76 -6.01
N TYR A 53 13.00 5.09 -5.86
CA TYR A 53 13.22 6.01 -6.98
C TYR A 53 14.57 6.71 -6.92
N ASN A 54 15.46 6.36 -5.98
CA ASN A 54 16.77 6.98 -5.79
C ASN A 54 16.70 8.52 -5.73
N ASN A 55 15.66 9.06 -5.08
CA ASN A 55 15.37 10.49 -4.98
C ASN A 55 15.15 11.23 -6.32
N LYS A 56 14.83 10.51 -7.41
CA LYS A 56 14.62 11.12 -8.73
C LYS A 56 13.22 11.72 -8.92
N LEU A 57 12.28 11.52 -8.00
CA LEU A 57 10.95 12.14 -8.08
C LEU A 57 10.97 13.60 -7.59
N ASN A 58 10.40 14.50 -8.39
CA ASN A 58 10.07 15.87 -8.07
C ASN A 58 8.66 15.92 -7.46
N VAL A 59 8.55 16.32 -6.20
CA VAL A 59 7.25 16.39 -5.51
C VAL A 59 6.56 17.72 -5.82
N ARG A 60 5.39 17.65 -6.45
CA ARG A 60 4.50 18.77 -6.79
C ARG A 60 3.08 18.58 -6.24
N SER A 61 2.96 17.89 -5.11
CA SER A 61 1.66 17.74 -4.42
C SER A 61 1.22 19.08 -3.81
N ALA A 62 -0.09 19.34 -3.88
CA ALA A 62 -0.73 20.49 -3.24
C ALA A 62 -1.08 20.24 -1.75
N ALA A 63 -0.84 19.02 -1.24
CA ALA A 63 -1.18 18.67 0.13
C ALA A 63 -0.31 19.46 1.13
N ASN A 64 -0.98 20.11 2.09
CA ASN A 64 -0.38 21.02 3.07
C ASN A 64 -0.78 20.71 4.52
N GLU A 65 -1.28 19.49 4.77
CA GLU A 65 -1.64 19.00 6.09
C GLU A 65 -0.46 19.11 7.07
N LYS A 66 -0.69 19.62 8.28
CA LYS A 66 0.40 19.87 9.24
C LYS A 66 1.02 18.57 9.75
N GLN A 67 0.15 17.58 10.01
CA GLN A 67 0.50 16.25 10.51
C GLN A 67 -0.04 15.18 9.56
N PRO A 68 0.62 14.96 8.40
CA PRO A 68 0.17 14.02 7.37
C PRO A 68 0.49 12.55 7.69
N LEU A 69 1.24 12.31 8.76
CA LEU A 69 1.64 10.99 9.25
C LEU A 69 1.48 10.96 10.76
N GLU A 70 0.81 9.93 11.23
CA GLU A 70 0.59 9.64 12.63
C GLU A 70 0.85 8.15 12.86
N PHE A 71 1.43 7.81 14.00
CA PHE A 71 1.66 6.44 14.41
C PHE A 71 0.95 6.22 15.73
N ILE A 72 0.01 5.26 15.74
CA ILE A 72 -0.78 4.93 16.92
C ILE A 72 -0.36 3.55 17.38
N GLU A 73 0.20 3.47 18.58
CA GLU A 73 0.59 2.21 19.19
C GLU A 73 -0.64 1.52 19.79
N CYS A 74 -0.97 0.33 19.27
CA CYS A 74 -2.06 -0.49 19.77
C CYS A 74 -1.50 -1.70 20.52
N HIS A 75 -1.90 -1.89 21.77
CA HIS A 75 -1.54 -3.08 22.54
C HIS A 75 -2.68 -4.09 22.47
N ASN A 76 -2.43 -5.20 21.79
CA ASN A 76 -3.43 -6.24 21.65
C ASN A 76 -3.21 -7.35 22.70
N SER A 77 -4.28 -7.80 23.35
CA SER A 77 -4.26 -9.08 24.06
C SER A 77 -4.27 -10.23 23.04
N ASN A 78 -3.93 -11.45 23.46
CA ASN A 78 -3.98 -12.64 22.60
C ASN A 78 -5.32 -12.70 21.82
N SER A 79 -5.25 -12.52 20.50
CA SER A 79 -6.42 -12.68 19.65
C SER A 79 -6.71 -14.16 19.45
N ALA A 80 -7.96 -14.57 19.63
CA ALA A 80 -8.38 -15.95 19.39
C ALA A 80 -8.27 -16.36 17.92
N VAL A 81 -8.30 -15.37 17.01
CA VAL A 81 -8.21 -15.58 15.57
C VAL A 81 -6.82 -15.13 15.08
N LYS A 82 -6.24 -15.92 14.17
CA LYS A 82 -4.95 -15.59 13.58
C LYS A 82 -5.07 -14.38 12.66
N ASN A 83 -4.06 -13.50 12.72
CA ASN A 83 -3.95 -12.30 11.89
C ASN A 83 -5.14 -11.34 12.08
N THR A 84 -5.59 -11.18 13.32
CA THR A 84 -6.60 -10.21 13.73
C THR A 84 -6.17 -9.45 14.98
N SER A 85 -6.64 -8.22 15.11
CA SER A 85 -6.44 -7.37 16.27
C SER A 85 -7.68 -6.53 16.55
N ASP A 86 -8.32 -6.81 17.69
CA ASP A 86 -9.49 -6.08 18.16
C ASP A 86 -9.12 -4.65 18.58
N SER A 87 -7.95 -4.49 19.20
CA SER A 87 -7.46 -3.17 19.61
C SER A 87 -7.26 -2.27 18.40
N GLU A 88 -6.63 -2.77 17.33
CA GLU A 88 -6.45 -1.99 16.10
C GLU A 88 -7.78 -1.66 15.44
N ALA A 89 -8.70 -2.63 15.36
CA ALA A 89 -10.00 -2.41 14.72
C ALA A 89 -10.79 -1.30 15.44
N LYS A 90 -10.81 -1.32 16.78
CA LYS A 90 -11.47 -0.27 17.58
C LYS A 90 -10.81 1.10 17.42
N GLU A 91 -9.48 1.15 17.37
CA GLU A 91 -8.76 2.40 17.16
C GLU A 91 -9.05 3.01 15.78
N ILE A 92 -9.13 2.17 14.74
CA ILE A 92 -9.54 2.59 13.40
C ILE A 92 -10.96 3.20 13.44
N ILE A 93 -11.92 2.57 14.12
CA ILE A 93 -13.26 3.13 14.27
C ILE A 93 -13.23 4.46 15.03
N HIS A 94 -12.44 4.54 16.10
CA HIS A 94 -12.28 5.78 16.85
C HIS A 94 -11.77 6.90 15.93
N TYR A 95 -10.70 6.65 15.17
CA TYR A 95 -10.13 7.60 14.22
C TYR A 95 -11.15 8.06 13.18
N VAL A 96 -11.92 7.13 12.59
CA VAL A 96 -12.95 7.46 11.60
C VAL A 96 -14.03 8.36 12.20
N LYS A 97 -14.48 8.07 13.43
CA LYS A 97 -15.53 8.86 14.10
C LYS A 97 -15.06 10.25 14.51
N THR A 98 -13.78 10.41 14.86
CA THR A 98 -13.21 11.70 15.26
C THR A 98 -12.78 12.57 14.09
N HIS A 99 -12.83 12.05 12.86
CA HIS A 99 -12.48 12.77 11.64
C HIS A 99 -13.56 12.65 10.54
N PRO A 100 -14.82 13.05 10.82
CA PRO A 100 -15.92 12.92 9.88
C PRO A 100 -15.75 13.74 8.58
N GLU A 101 -14.88 14.75 8.60
CA GLU A 101 -14.57 15.59 7.45
C GLU A 101 -13.64 14.91 6.43
N LYS A 102 -12.95 13.82 6.81
CA LYS A 102 -11.98 13.14 5.95
C LYS A 102 -12.66 12.08 5.09
N THR A 103 -12.18 11.94 3.86
CA THR A 103 -12.42 10.75 3.04
C THR A 103 -11.39 9.68 3.43
N ILE A 104 -11.84 8.54 3.94
CA ILE A 104 -10.98 7.54 4.57
C ILE A 104 -11.11 6.20 3.83
N ALA A 105 -9.97 5.56 3.60
CA ALA A 105 -9.87 4.16 3.20
C ALA A 105 -8.90 3.43 4.15
N VAL A 106 -9.25 2.20 4.52
CA VAL A 106 -8.49 1.36 5.45
C VAL A 106 -7.86 0.20 4.68
N ILE A 107 -6.53 0.05 4.84
CA ILE A 107 -5.76 -1.00 4.16
C ILE A 107 -5.10 -1.88 5.22
N THR A 108 -5.28 -3.20 5.12
CA THR A 108 -4.64 -4.19 6.00
C THR A 108 -4.08 -5.38 5.21
N PRO A 109 -2.91 -5.96 5.56
CA PRO A 109 -2.34 -7.07 4.79
C PRO A 109 -3.15 -8.38 4.91
N PHE A 110 -4.03 -8.50 5.89
CA PHE A 110 -4.70 -9.78 6.21
C PHE A 110 -6.21 -9.72 6.00
N VAL A 111 -6.73 -10.74 5.30
CA VAL A 111 -8.18 -10.88 5.04
C VAL A 111 -9.00 -11.00 6.33
N ASN A 112 -8.49 -11.73 7.33
CA ASN A 112 -9.18 -11.84 8.61
C ASN A 112 -9.30 -10.48 9.31
N GLN A 113 -8.24 -9.67 9.30
CA GLN A 113 -8.28 -8.33 9.88
C GLN A 113 -9.21 -7.40 9.11
N ARG A 114 -9.23 -7.50 7.76
CA ARG A 114 -10.21 -6.77 6.94
C ARG A 114 -11.64 -7.10 7.37
N ASN A 115 -11.96 -8.38 7.51
CA ASN A 115 -13.29 -8.81 7.95
C ASN A 115 -13.63 -8.24 9.31
N ARG A 116 -12.68 -8.30 10.25
CA ARG A 116 -12.88 -7.80 11.60
C ARG A 116 -13.15 -6.30 11.64
N ILE A 117 -12.38 -5.52 10.88
CA ILE A 117 -12.58 -4.06 10.75
C ILE A 117 -13.94 -3.78 10.08
N GLN A 118 -14.30 -4.53 9.04
CA GLN A 118 -15.59 -4.37 8.36
C GLN A 118 -16.78 -4.64 9.30
N GLU A 119 -16.67 -5.67 10.14
CA GLU A 119 -17.67 -5.95 11.18
C GLU A 119 -17.80 -4.80 12.17
N GLU A 120 -16.68 -4.25 12.65
CA GLU A 120 -16.68 -3.07 13.52
C GLU A 120 -17.29 -1.83 12.84
N LEU A 121 -16.96 -1.57 11.56
CA LEU A 121 -17.56 -0.48 10.78
C LEU A 121 -19.08 -0.62 10.72
N ASN A 122 -19.57 -1.83 10.39
CA ASN A 122 -20.99 -2.14 10.28
C ASN A 122 -21.71 -1.99 11.63
N GLN A 123 -21.12 -2.50 12.72
CA GLN A 123 -21.68 -2.38 14.08
C GLN A 123 -21.80 -0.92 14.53
N ASN A 124 -20.93 -0.05 14.03
CA ASN A 124 -20.93 1.37 14.32
C ASN A 124 -21.72 2.22 13.30
N GLY A 125 -22.39 1.59 12.32
CA GLY A 125 -23.20 2.28 11.31
C GLY A 125 -22.38 3.11 10.31
N ILE A 126 -21.09 2.82 10.15
CA ILE A 126 -20.19 3.55 9.26
C ILE A 126 -20.20 2.88 7.88
N THR A 127 -20.66 3.61 6.86
CA THR A 127 -20.84 3.08 5.49
C THR A 127 -20.00 3.81 4.43
N ASN A 128 -19.35 4.90 4.80
CA ASN A 128 -18.59 5.77 3.90
C ASN A 128 -17.07 5.54 3.96
N VAL A 129 -16.64 4.37 4.43
CA VAL A 129 -15.22 3.99 4.55
C VAL A 129 -15.01 2.64 3.89
N ASP A 130 -14.09 2.60 2.92
CA ASP A 130 -13.70 1.37 2.25
C ASP A 130 -12.63 0.65 3.08
N CYS A 131 -12.78 -0.66 3.28
CA CYS A 131 -11.77 -1.51 3.93
C CYS A 131 -11.36 -2.68 3.03
N GLY A 132 -10.06 -2.81 2.78
CA GLY A 132 -9.54 -3.82 1.85
C GLY A 132 -8.13 -4.29 2.19
N THR A 133 -7.65 -5.27 1.43
CA THR A 133 -6.25 -5.70 1.50
C THR A 133 -5.39 -4.91 0.54
N VAL A 134 -4.06 -5.00 0.67
CA VAL A 134 -3.11 -4.31 -0.23
C VAL A 134 -3.34 -4.66 -1.71
N HIS A 135 -3.91 -5.82 -2.03
CA HIS A 135 -4.19 -6.21 -3.42
C HIS A 135 -5.49 -5.59 -3.96
N ALA A 136 -6.34 -5.05 -3.10
CA ALA A 136 -7.58 -4.38 -3.46
C ALA A 136 -7.41 -2.86 -3.67
N PHE A 137 -6.21 -2.33 -3.41
CA PHE A 137 -5.85 -0.90 -3.49
C PHE A 137 -4.62 -0.67 -4.38
#